data_AF-A0A6M2EWN6-F1
#
_entry.id   AF-A0A6M2EWN6-F1
#
_cell.length_a   1.000
_cell.length_b   1.000
_cell.length_c   1.000
_cell.angle_alpha   90.00
_cell.angle_beta   90.00
_cell.angle_gamma   90.00
#
_symmetry.space_group_name_H-M   'P 1'
#
loop_
_entity.id
_entity.type
_entity.pdbx_description
1 polymer ?
#
loop_
_entity_poly.entity_id
_entity_poly.type
_entity_poly.pdbx_seq_one_letter_code
_entity_poly.pdbx_strand_id
1 'polypeptide(L)'
;MPYFNFTQEIGEPDLVTEEIPGIKSEASFYLSTSAAEGLRSSRVADITGESSSSESFKSNYAKLPDYLKSCLDYSAIVCERYPVEIGKLVRLLLAEGLIEDRPGDIMEDVAANVLKELIDLGMLQEEEQGTRVEVPASYLQLCILKLEKQDFVSKTANSPVRLRIRDDGRDIYPNVEGLPIQSLFILGVDRRRCYSFDSYRGLSRAYMRNVCGMHFLLVLDLDGRIERLPDELGDLIHLRYLGLYYSRLDELPGTLGNLKRLQTLDIRWCRQLRKLPIQILHIQQLRHLLMSDSVSHCEIRVPKGIGTLVNLHTLSGIYGGDDIAMELIALTQLRVLGVKRVSADHASELFAAIKKMENLTSLSLEAEASYFELTSFSIFPELDAFSPPPLLQEFSLRGGLIEMPVWFASMENLTHLSLFDSYLSENPTSVLQLLPKLKHLQLWKAYKARHIGKEFCNAGGFPVLETLTIASEFLVEWTEIETGAFPRLRYLCFHNCGNLIFLPEGLQNISTLQDLCFFPWHPDLKRRLMGEENYKIKHVPNIRKIELP
;
A
#
# COMPACT_ATOMS: atom_id res chain seq x y z
N MET A 1 44.59 4.45 -19.11
CA MET A 1 44.27 5.18 -20.37
C MET A 1 44.66 4.31 -21.57
N PRO A 2 43.99 4.39 -22.73
CA PRO A 2 42.74 5.11 -23.01
C PRO A 2 41.60 4.26 -23.61
N TYR A 3 40.38 4.68 -23.28
CA TYR A 3 39.16 4.80 -24.09
C TYR A 3 38.94 3.91 -25.32
N PHE A 4 37.82 3.18 -25.31
CA PHE A 4 36.97 2.99 -26.48
C PHE A 4 35.50 3.28 -26.12
N ASN A 5 35.02 4.42 -26.63
CA ASN A 5 33.62 4.77 -26.74
C ASN A 5 32.98 3.90 -27.83
N PHE A 6 31.86 3.25 -27.52
CA PHE A 6 30.86 2.89 -28.51
C PHE A 6 29.56 3.60 -28.16
N THR A 7 29.41 4.80 -28.72
CA THR A 7 28.11 5.39 -29.02
C THR A 7 27.53 4.59 -30.17
N GLN A 8 26.53 3.76 -29.89
CA GLN A 8 25.69 3.19 -30.92
C GLN A 8 24.35 3.92 -30.86
N GLU A 9 24.19 4.85 -31.79
CA GLU A 9 22.92 5.44 -32.19
C GLU A 9 21.96 4.29 -32.55
N ILE A 10 20.98 4.05 -31.68
CA ILE A 10 19.79 3.32 -32.05
C ILE A 10 18.77 4.40 -32.37
N GLY A 11 18.44 4.50 -33.65
CA GLY A 11 17.48 5.46 -34.18
C GLY A 11 16.16 5.39 -33.41
N GLU A 12 15.63 6.58 -33.14
CA GLU A 12 14.27 6.78 -32.66
C GLU A 12 13.31 5.94 -33.50
N PRO A 13 12.49 5.04 -32.90
CA PRO A 13 11.33 4.57 -33.61
C PRO A 13 10.38 5.77 -33.71
N ASP A 14 10.02 6.15 -34.94
CA ASP A 14 8.95 7.10 -35.25
C ASP A 14 7.70 6.70 -34.46
N LEU A 15 7.52 7.33 -33.30
CA LEU A 15 6.29 7.30 -32.53
C LEU A 15 5.30 8.13 -33.33
N VAL A 16 4.52 7.45 -34.16
CA VAL A 16 3.25 7.97 -34.65
C VAL A 16 2.41 8.29 -33.41
N THR A 17 2.47 9.55 -32.98
CA THR A 17 1.53 10.14 -32.04
C THR A 17 0.18 10.19 -32.74
N GLU A 18 -0.58 9.10 -32.67
CA GLU A 18 -2.02 9.22 -32.80
C GLU A 18 -2.51 9.99 -31.57
N GLU A 19 -2.74 11.29 -31.76
CA GLU A 19 -3.60 12.08 -30.89
C GLU A 19 -4.96 11.39 -30.81
N ILE A 20 -5.22 10.67 -29.73
CA ILE A 20 -6.58 10.21 -29.42
C ILE A 20 -7.38 11.45 -29.02
N PRO A 21 -8.41 11.85 -29.78
CA PRO A 21 -9.25 12.98 -29.39
C PRO A 21 -10.20 12.55 -28.27
N GLY A 22 -10.21 13.32 -27.17
CA GLY A 22 -11.44 13.45 -26.37
C GLY A 22 -11.50 12.85 -24.98
N ILE A 23 -10.44 12.88 -24.17
CA ILE A 23 -10.63 12.81 -22.70
C ILE A 23 -10.82 14.25 -22.20
N LYS A 24 -12.09 14.62 -21.93
CA LYS A 24 -12.40 15.86 -21.22
C LYS A 24 -11.94 15.72 -19.76
N SER A 25 -11.26 16.74 -19.24
CA SER A 25 -11.04 16.94 -17.81
C SER A 25 -12.40 16.95 -17.10
N GLU A 26 -12.69 15.94 -16.29
CA GLU A 26 -13.94 15.88 -15.51
C GLU A 26 -13.61 15.91 -14.02
N ALA A 27 -13.67 17.11 -13.42
CA ALA A 27 -13.81 17.23 -11.97
C ALA A 27 -15.13 16.55 -11.57
N SER A 28 -15.05 15.52 -10.73
CA SER A 28 -16.23 14.79 -10.28
C SER A 28 -16.61 15.25 -8.88
N PHE A 29 -17.78 15.87 -8.75
CA PHE A 29 -18.30 16.28 -7.45
C PHE A 29 -19.07 15.12 -6.82
N TYR A 30 -18.68 14.79 -5.60
CA TYR A 30 -19.25 13.69 -4.86
C TYR A 30 -19.84 14.19 -3.55
N LEU A 31 -21.05 13.72 -3.25
CA LEU A 31 -21.63 13.79 -1.92
C LEU A 31 -22.01 12.37 -1.53
N SER A 32 -21.68 12.02 -0.28
CA SER A 32 -22.23 10.81 0.33
C SER A 32 -23.73 10.96 0.50
N THR A 33 -24.46 9.87 0.33
CA THR A 33 -25.92 9.93 0.43
C THR A 33 -26.44 10.28 1.81
N SER A 34 -25.76 9.84 2.86
CA SER A 34 -26.01 10.26 4.25
C SER A 34 -25.81 11.76 4.50
N ALA A 35 -24.92 12.42 3.76
CA ALA A 35 -24.69 13.87 3.86
C ALA A 35 -25.70 14.70 3.04
N ALA A 36 -26.53 14.03 2.23
CA ALA A 36 -27.43 14.61 1.24
C ALA A 36 -28.91 14.25 1.50
N GLU A 37 -29.27 13.83 2.71
CA GLU A 37 -30.64 13.39 3.05
C GLU A 37 -31.72 14.43 2.72
N GLY A 38 -31.41 15.73 2.83
CA GLY A 38 -32.30 16.82 2.41
C GLY A 38 -32.46 16.99 0.88
N LEU A 39 -31.54 16.45 0.07
CA LEU A 39 -31.54 16.54 -1.40
C LEU A 39 -32.31 15.40 -2.07
N ARG A 40 -32.60 14.32 -1.34
CA ARG A 40 -33.34 13.16 -1.85
C ARG A 40 -34.82 13.45 -2.05
N SER A 41 -35.41 14.44 -1.38
CA SER A 41 -36.86 14.68 -1.47
C SER A 41 -37.34 15.21 -2.84
N SER A 42 -36.43 15.54 -3.78
CA SER A 42 -36.79 16.14 -5.07
C SER A 42 -36.50 15.28 -6.31
N ARG A 43 -35.95 14.06 -6.19
CA ARG A 43 -35.49 13.25 -7.34
C ARG A 43 -35.95 11.78 -7.38
N VAL A 44 -36.84 11.33 -6.48
CA VAL A 44 -37.27 9.92 -6.42
C VAL A 44 -38.19 9.49 -7.59
N ALA A 45 -38.47 10.34 -8.59
CA ALA A 45 -39.44 10.00 -9.64
C ALA A 45 -38.90 9.15 -10.81
N ASP A 46 -37.60 9.20 -11.17
CA ASP A 46 -37.19 8.72 -12.51
C ASP A 46 -35.93 7.84 -12.50
N ILE A 47 -36.00 6.60 -12.00
CA ILE A 47 -35.23 5.48 -12.54
C ILE A 47 -36.08 4.21 -12.41
N THR A 48 -36.95 3.95 -13.39
CA THR A 48 -37.67 2.67 -13.53
C THR A 48 -36.91 1.74 -14.46
N GLY A 49 -36.52 0.59 -13.91
CA GLY A 49 -35.82 -0.49 -14.62
C GLY A 49 -35.03 -1.37 -13.65
N GLU A 50 -35.66 -1.83 -12.57
CA GLU A 50 -34.98 -2.61 -11.52
C GLU A 50 -35.05 -4.11 -11.83
N SER A 51 -33.87 -4.74 -11.95
CA SER A 51 -33.74 -6.18 -11.80
C SER A 51 -33.88 -6.54 -10.31
N SER A 52 -34.33 -7.77 -10.02
CA SER A 52 -34.47 -8.27 -8.63
C SER A 52 -33.18 -8.19 -7.80
N SER A 53 -32.02 -8.19 -8.44
CA SER A 53 -30.73 -7.98 -7.78
C SER A 53 -30.56 -6.54 -7.26
N SER A 54 -31.02 -5.53 -7.98
CA SER A 54 -30.91 -4.10 -7.59
C SER A 54 -31.73 -3.78 -6.34
N GLU A 55 -32.95 -4.32 -6.24
CA GLU A 55 -33.80 -4.17 -5.05
C GLU A 55 -33.17 -4.80 -3.80
N SER A 56 -32.47 -5.93 -3.95
CA SER A 56 -31.80 -6.60 -2.83
C SER A 56 -30.66 -5.76 -2.24
N PHE A 57 -29.82 -5.12 -3.07
CA PHE A 57 -28.74 -4.25 -2.60
C PHE A 57 -29.28 -2.98 -1.93
N LYS A 58 -30.35 -2.39 -2.46
CA LYS A 58 -31.04 -1.25 -1.84
C LYS A 58 -31.61 -1.60 -0.47
N SER A 59 -32.25 -2.76 -0.36
CA SER A 59 -32.79 -3.25 0.92
C SER A 59 -31.68 -3.47 1.95
N ASN A 60 -30.57 -4.08 1.55
CA ASN A 60 -29.42 -4.32 2.43
C ASN A 60 -28.79 -3.00 2.90
N TYR A 61 -28.57 -2.05 1.99
CA TYR A 61 -28.07 -0.72 2.33
C TYR A 61 -29.01 0.03 3.30
N ALA A 62 -30.32 -0.01 3.06
CA ALA A 62 -31.30 0.67 3.90
C ALA A 62 -31.32 0.15 5.35
N LYS A 63 -31.06 -1.14 5.55
CA LYS A 63 -31.04 -1.81 6.87
C LYS A 63 -29.77 -1.55 7.69
N LEU A 64 -28.72 -0.98 7.10
CA LEU A 64 -27.49 -0.70 7.82
C LEU A 64 -27.71 0.35 8.94
N PRO A 65 -27.06 0.17 10.11
CA PRO A 65 -26.84 1.25 11.06
C PRO A 65 -26.19 2.47 10.42
N ASP A 66 -26.50 3.66 10.94
CA ASP A 66 -26.06 4.93 10.33
C ASP A 66 -24.54 5.08 10.30
N TYR A 67 -23.83 4.62 11.33
CA TYR A 67 -22.37 4.66 11.37
C TYR A 67 -21.73 3.80 10.25
N LEU A 68 -22.29 2.62 9.95
CA LEU A 68 -21.83 1.77 8.84
C LEU A 68 -22.17 2.39 7.48
N LYS A 69 -23.35 3.01 7.34
CA LYS A 69 -23.71 3.76 6.13
C LYS A 69 -22.72 4.88 5.87
N SER A 70 -22.39 5.68 6.89
CA SER A 70 -21.42 6.78 6.74
C SER A 70 -20.02 6.28 6.38
N CYS A 71 -19.56 5.16 6.97
CA CYS A 71 -18.27 4.56 6.63
C CYS A 71 -18.25 3.98 5.21
N LEU A 72 -19.31 3.29 4.79
CA LEU A 72 -19.44 2.74 3.44
C LEU A 72 -19.52 3.87 2.39
N ASP A 73 -20.31 4.90 2.66
CA ASP A 73 -20.44 6.09 1.82
C ASP A 73 -19.10 6.78 1.61
N TYR A 74 -18.32 6.94 2.69
CA TYR A 74 -16.99 7.54 2.61
C TYR A 74 -16.01 6.64 1.85
N SER A 75 -16.04 5.33 2.13
CA SER A 75 -15.22 4.33 1.43
C SER A 75 -15.49 4.32 -0.08
N ALA A 76 -16.73 4.53 -0.49
CA ALA A 76 -17.12 4.64 -1.89
C ALA A 76 -16.43 5.83 -2.57
N ILE A 77 -16.39 7.01 -1.92
CA ILE A 77 -15.71 8.20 -2.44
C ILE A 77 -14.20 7.98 -2.54
N VAL A 78 -13.60 7.34 -1.54
CA VAL A 78 -12.16 7.07 -1.46
C VAL A 78 -11.73 6.05 -2.52
N CYS A 79 -12.46 4.94 -2.65
CA CYS A 79 -12.16 3.87 -3.59
C CYS A 79 -12.49 4.28 -5.03
N GLU A 80 -13.69 4.83 -5.27
CA GLU A 80 -14.30 5.18 -6.56
C GLU A 80 -14.24 4.07 -7.64
N ARG A 81 -13.05 3.74 -8.14
CA ARG A 81 -12.79 2.71 -9.16
C ARG A 81 -11.52 1.90 -8.92
N TYR A 82 -10.87 2.10 -7.78
CA TYR A 82 -9.58 1.52 -7.48
C TYR A 82 -9.58 0.96 -6.06
N PRO A 83 -9.01 -0.24 -5.86
CA PRO A 83 -8.77 -0.76 -4.52
C PRO A 83 -7.85 0.18 -3.73
N VAL A 84 -8.09 0.33 -2.43
CA VAL A 84 -7.33 1.17 -1.51
C VAL A 84 -6.81 0.32 -0.36
N GLU A 85 -5.58 0.60 0.10
CA GLU A 85 -4.99 -0.05 1.28
C GLU A 85 -5.92 0.07 2.50
N ILE A 86 -6.21 -1.05 3.17
CA ILE A 86 -7.09 -1.06 4.35
C ILE A 86 -6.59 -0.08 5.41
N GLY A 87 -5.28 -0.10 5.70
CA GLY A 87 -4.66 0.83 6.64
C GLY A 87 -4.87 2.30 6.26
N LYS A 88 -4.84 2.63 4.97
CA LYS A 88 -5.12 3.99 4.49
C LYS A 88 -6.58 4.36 4.75
N LEU A 89 -7.51 3.45 4.45
CA LEU A 89 -8.93 3.69 4.68
C LEU A 89 -9.26 3.86 6.17
N VAL A 90 -8.64 3.06 7.05
CA VAL A 90 -8.72 3.25 8.52
C VAL A 90 -8.31 4.67 8.92
N ARG A 91 -7.14 5.13 8.49
CA ARG A 91 -6.62 6.47 8.82
C ARG A 91 -7.53 7.58 8.31
N LEU A 92 -8.11 7.42 7.12
CA LEU A 92 -9.04 8.39 6.54
C LEU A 92 -10.38 8.44 7.29
N LEU A 93 -10.94 7.28 7.67
CA LEU A 93 -12.17 7.21 8.48
C LEU A 93 -11.99 7.90 9.85
N LEU A 94 -10.85 7.69 10.49
CA LEU A 94 -10.49 8.35 11.76
C LEU A 94 -10.30 9.87 11.58
N ALA A 95 -9.60 10.27 10.51
CA ALA A 95 -9.37 11.69 10.23
C ALA A 95 -10.68 12.44 9.95
N GLU A 96 -11.61 11.85 9.18
CA GLU A 96 -12.95 12.40 8.93
C GLU A 96 -13.82 12.43 10.21
N GLY A 97 -13.47 11.66 11.24
CA GLY A 97 -14.24 11.57 12.49
C GLY A 97 -15.50 10.72 12.39
N LEU A 98 -15.51 9.74 11.49
CA LEU A 98 -16.64 8.82 11.29
C LEU A 98 -16.71 7.69 12.32
N ILE A 99 -15.62 7.49 13.05
CA ILE A 99 -15.52 6.54 14.14
C ILE A 99 -15.44 7.35 15.44
N GLU A 100 -16.38 7.11 16.34
CA GLU A 100 -16.45 7.81 17.63
C GLU A 100 -15.31 7.38 18.55
N ASP A 101 -14.60 8.35 19.12
CA ASP A 101 -13.52 8.10 20.09
C ASP A 101 -14.09 7.43 21.36
N ARG A 102 -13.50 6.29 21.73
CA ARG A 102 -13.84 5.55 22.96
C ARG A 102 -12.61 5.49 23.87
N PRO A 103 -12.66 6.08 25.07
CA PRO A 103 -11.53 6.06 25.99
C PRO A 103 -11.09 4.62 26.32
N GLY A 104 -9.82 4.32 26.07
CA GLY A 104 -9.21 3.01 26.34
C GLY A 104 -9.15 2.07 25.14
N ASP A 105 -9.86 2.38 24.04
CA ASP A 105 -9.78 1.60 22.81
C ASP A 105 -8.62 2.07 21.91
N ILE A 106 -8.03 1.14 21.16
CA ILE A 106 -7.13 1.46 20.05
C ILE A 106 -8.02 1.79 18.85
N MET A 107 -8.15 3.07 18.54
CA MET A 107 -9.10 3.55 17.54
C MET A 107 -8.84 2.98 16.14
N GLU A 108 -7.59 2.66 15.79
CA GLU A 108 -7.23 1.97 14.56
C GLU A 108 -7.85 0.57 14.48
N ASP A 109 -7.93 -0.15 15.60
CA ASP A 109 -8.55 -1.47 15.67
C ASP A 109 -10.08 -1.36 15.60
N VAL A 110 -10.66 -0.35 16.24
CA VAL A 110 -12.11 -0.05 16.13
C VAL A 110 -12.48 0.21 14.67
N ALA A 111 -11.72 1.08 13.99
CA ALA A 111 -11.93 1.40 12.58
C ALA A 111 -11.70 0.17 11.67
N ALA A 112 -10.65 -0.63 11.93
CA ALA A 112 -10.40 -1.86 11.18
C ALA A 112 -11.52 -2.89 11.36
N ASN A 113 -12.09 -3.01 12.56
CA ASN A 113 -13.24 -3.89 12.82
C ASN A 113 -14.51 -3.42 12.09
N VAL A 114 -14.73 -2.11 11.99
CA VAL A 114 -15.83 -1.56 11.17
C VAL A 114 -15.67 -1.91 9.70
N LEU A 115 -14.45 -1.79 9.16
CA LEU A 115 -14.18 -2.22 7.78
C LEU A 115 -14.39 -3.73 7.61
N LYS A 116 -13.96 -4.53 8.59
CA LYS A 116 -14.17 -5.97 8.60
C LYS A 116 -15.66 -6.34 8.60
N GLU A 117 -16.48 -5.66 9.39
CA GLU A 117 -17.93 -5.86 9.37
C GLU A 117 -18.53 -5.57 7.99
N LEU A 118 -18.09 -4.51 7.31
CA LEU A 118 -18.51 -4.21 5.94
C LEU A 118 -18.03 -5.27 4.93
N ILE A 119 -16.84 -5.86 5.13
CA ILE A 119 -16.34 -6.98 4.32
C ILE A 119 -17.18 -8.24 4.55
N ASP A 120 -17.46 -8.58 5.81
CA ASP A 120 -18.27 -9.75 6.19
C ASP A 120 -19.72 -9.64 5.67
N LEU A 121 -20.24 -8.42 5.52
CA LEU A 121 -21.53 -8.12 4.88
C LEU A 121 -21.47 -8.11 3.33
N GLY A 122 -20.30 -8.31 2.73
CA GLY A 122 -20.09 -8.27 1.27
C GLY A 122 -20.25 -6.88 0.65
N MET A 123 -20.11 -5.82 1.45
CA MET A 123 -20.22 -4.42 1.03
C MET A 123 -18.87 -3.80 0.68
N LEU A 124 -17.79 -4.41 1.17
CA LEU A 124 -16.42 -4.22 0.71
C LEU A 124 -15.89 -5.56 0.21
N GLN A 125 -15.05 -5.52 -0.82
CA GLN A 125 -14.38 -6.69 -1.36
C GLN A 125 -12.88 -6.57 -1.15
N GLU A 126 -12.27 -7.59 -0.57
CA GLU A 126 -10.82 -7.68 -0.41
C GLU A 126 -10.14 -7.95 -1.75
N GLU A 127 -9.08 -7.20 -2.01
CA GLU A 127 -8.20 -7.30 -3.17
C GLU A 127 -6.74 -7.39 -2.71
N GLU A 128 -5.84 -7.79 -3.60
CA GLU A 128 -4.40 -7.91 -3.31
C GLU A 128 -4.13 -8.62 -1.98
N GLN A 129 -4.69 -9.83 -1.84
CA GLN A 129 -4.38 -10.73 -0.72
C GLN A 129 -4.86 -10.20 0.64
N GLY A 130 -5.95 -9.41 0.66
CA GLY A 130 -6.52 -8.85 1.88
C GLY A 130 -5.84 -7.56 2.36
N THR A 131 -4.90 -7.01 1.59
CA THR A 131 -4.22 -5.74 1.94
C THR A 131 -4.98 -4.51 1.45
N ARG A 132 -5.84 -4.68 0.44
CA ARG A 132 -6.65 -3.61 -0.17
C ARG A 132 -8.11 -4.00 -0.19
N VAL A 133 -8.95 -2.98 -0.28
CA VAL A 133 -10.40 -3.13 -0.42
C VAL A 133 -10.93 -2.25 -1.53
N GLU A 134 -11.96 -2.73 -2.21
CA GLU A 134 -12.79 -1.93 -3.11
C GLU A 134 -14.27 -2.00 -2.73
N VAL A 135 -15.04 -0.99 -3.18
CA VAL A 135 -16.49 -0.98 -3.04
C VAL A 135 -17.09 -1.57 -4.32
N PRO A 136 -17.84 -2.68 -4.25
CA PRO A 136 -18.49 -3.28 -5.41
C PRO A 136 -19.37 -2.27 -6.16
N ALA A 137 -19.41 -2.36 -7.49
CA ALA A 137 -20.11 -1.40 -8.35
C ALA A 137 -21.59 -1.19 -7.97
N SER A 138 -22.26 -2.25 -7.52
CA SER A 138 -23.65 -2.22 -7.05
C SER A 138 -23.85 -1.27 -5.87
N TYR A 139 -22.93 -1.25 -4.90
CA TYR A 139 -23.00 -0.36 -3.74
C TYR A 139 -22.47 1.03 -4.06
N LEU A 140 -21.48 1.16 -4.96
CA LEU A 140 -20.94 2.44 -5.39
C LEU A 140 -22.04 3.39 -5.90
N GLN A 141 -22.98 2.87 -6.71
CA GLN A 141 -24.11 3.65 -7.25
C GLN A 141 -25.12 4.08 -6.17
N LEU A 142 -25.21 3.33 -5.06
CA LEU A 142 -26.08 3.65 -3.93
C LEU A 142 -25.46 4.68 -2.97
N CYS A 143 -24.13 4.69 -2.86
CA CYS A 143 -23.39 5.48 -1.89
C CYS A 143 -23.06 6.90 -2.38
N ILE A 144 -22.88 7.05 -3.70
CA ILE A 144 -22.35 8.28 -4.30
C ILE A 144 -23.41 9.01 -5.11
N LEU A 145 -23.66 10.28 -4.76
CA LEU A 145 -24.38 11.21 -5.63
C LEU A 145 -23.38 12.00 -6.47
N LYS A 146 -23.36 11.74 -7.78
CA LYS A 146 -22.67 12.59 -8.76
C LYS A 146 -23.53 13.83 -9.04
N LEU A 147 -22.95 15.01 -8.88
CA LEU A 147 -23.63 16.28 -9.13
C LEU A 147 -22.97 17.03 -10.29
N GLU A 148 -23.80 17.64 -11.13
CA GLU A 148 -23.33 18.63 -12.11
C GLU A 148 -22.94 19.92 -11.39
N LYS A 149 -21.95 20.64 -11.93
CA LYS A 149 -21.35 21.85 -11.31
C LYS A 149 -22.38 22.92 -10.93
N GLN A 150 -23.44 23.09 -11.72
CA GLN A 150 -24.50 24.09 -11.47
C GLN A 150 -25.47 23.67 -10.36
N ASP A 151 -25.70 22.36 -10.22
CA ASP A 151 -26.51 21.78 -9.14
C ASP A 151 -25.75 21.76 -7.80
N PHE A 152 -24.43 21.66 -7.83
CA PHE A 152 -23.58 21.51 -6.64
C PHE A 152 -23.57 22.75 -5.74
N VAL A 153 -23.36 23.94 -6.33
CA VAL A 153 -23.22 25.20 -5.56
C VAL A 153 -24.54 25.66 -4.95
N SER A 154 -25.67 25.40 -5.61
CA SER A 154 -27.00 25.83 -5.15
C SER A 154 -27.59 24.99 -4.00
N LYS A 155 -27.02 23.80 -3.75
CA LYS A 155 -27.64 22.74 -2.91
C LYS A 155 -26.81 22.30 -1.69
N THR A 156 -25.60 22.82 -1.49
CA THR A 156 -24.62 22.30 -0.50
C THR A 156 -24.35 23.23 0.68
N ALA A 157 -25.15 24.27 0.90
CA ALA A 157 -24.79 25.38 1.79
C ALA A 157 -24.46 25.03 3.26
N ASN A 158 -24.78 23.83 3.78
CA ASN A 158 -24.53 23.46 5.18
C ASN A 158 -24.01 22.02 5.41
N SER A 159 -23.74 21.23 4.37
CA SER A 159 -23.27 19.84 4.53
C SER A 159 -21.76 19.73 4.31
N PRO A 160 -21.06 18.84 5.05
CA PRO A 160 -19.65 18.59 4.79
C PRO A 160 -19.43 18.07 3.38
N VAL A 161 -18.52 18.71 2.64
CA VAL A 161 -18.24 18.38 1.24
C VAL A 161 -16.99 17.52 1.15
N ARG A 162 -17.09 16.44 0.37
CA ARG A 162 -15.99 15.50 0.10
C ARG A 162 -15.68 15.51 -1.39
N LEU A 163 -14.58 16.12 -1.75
CA LEU A 163 -14.25 16.39 -3.14
C LEU A 163 -13.14 15.47 -3.64
N ARG A 164 -13.34 14.90 -4.83
CA ARG A 164 -12.32 14.11 -5.53
C ARG A 164 -12.10 14.69 -6.92
N ILE A 165 -10.87 15.08 -7.19
CA ILE A 165 -10.48 15.70 -8.46
C ILE A 165 -9.50 14.76 -9.15
N ARG A 166 -9.81 14.40 -10.39
CA ARG A 166 -8.81 13.84 -11.30
C ARG A 166 -8.22 15.01 -12.08
N ASP A 167 -6.96 15.30 -11.80
CA ASP A 167 -6.26 16.39 -12.47
C ASP A 167 -5.65 15.85 -13.77
N ASP A 168 -6.07 16.40 -14.91
CA ASP A 168 -5.50 16.13 -16.24
C ASP A 168 -4.36 17.07 -16.63
N GLY A 169 -3.81 17.81 -15.66
CA GLY A 169 -2.76 18.79 -15.86
C GLY A 169 -3.24 20.09 -16.51
N ARG A 170 -4.56 20.29 -16.58
CA ARG A 170 -5.19 21.58 -16.87
C ARG A 170 -5.65 22.11 -15.52
N ASP A 171 -5.02 23.18 -15.02
CA ASP A 171 -5.33 23.86 -13.75
C ASP A 171 -6.77 24.46 -13.73
N ILE A 172 -7.82 23.64 -13.92
CA ILE A 172 -9.20 24.07 -13.99
C ILE A 172 -9.88 23.64 -12.71
N TYR A 173 -9.78 24.51 -11.71
CA TYR A 173 -10.54 24.37 -10.49
C TYR A 173 -11.99 24.82 -10.76
N PRO A 174 -12.99 24.00 -10.43
CA PRO A 174 -14.33 24.53 -10.33
C PRO A 174 -14.39 25.54 -9.19
N ASN A 175 -15.03 26.69 -9.38
CA ASN A 175 -15.22 27.65 -8.30
C ASN A 175 -16.03 27.01 -7.16
N VAL A 176 -15.33 26.59 -6.10
CA VAL A 176 -15.89 26.07 -4.85
C VAL A 176 -15.44 26.92 -3.67
N GLU A 177 -15.09 28.18 -3.93
CA GLU A 177 -14.90 29.17 -2.88
C GLU A 177 -16.15 29.25 -1.99
N GLY A 178 -15.96 29.20 -0.68
CA GLY A 178 -17.04 29.27 0.30
C GLY A 178 -17.73 27.93 0.62
N LEU A 179 -17.34 26.81 0.00
CA LEU A 179 -17.86 25.50 0.39
C LEU A 179 -17.10 24.91 1.60
N PRO A 180 -17.79 24.26 2.54
CA PRO A 180 -17.15 23.61 3.69
C PRO A 180 -16.55 22.25 3.28
N ILE A 181 -15.46 22.29 2.51
CA ILE A 181 -14.73 21.09 2.08
C ILE A 181 -13.96 20.52 3.27
N GLN A 182 -14.31 19.29 3.67
CA GLN A 182 -13.64 18.56 4.75
C GLN A 182 -12.62 17.56 4.24
N SER A 183 -12.90 16.93 3.10
CA SER A 183 -12.01 15.95 2.47
C SER A 183 -11.72 16.36 1.03
N LEU A 184 -10.44 16.44 0.67
CA LEU A 184 -9.99 16.70 -0.70
C LEU A 184 -8.99 15.62 -1.15
N PHE A 185 -9.37 14.89 -2.19
CA PHE A 185 -8.55 13.88 -2.86
C PHE A 185 -8.19 14.36 -4.26
N ILE A 186 -6.90 14.47 -4.56
CA ILE A 186 -6.42 14.91 -5.86
C ILE A 186 -5.55 13.82 -6.45
N LEU A 187 -5.90 13.39 -7.66
CA LEU A 187 -5.22 12.31 -8.38
C LEU A 187 -4.65 12.87 -9.69
N GLY A 188 -3.32 12.92 -9.80
CA GLY A 188 -2.63 13.12 -11.06
C GLY A 188 -2.87 11.92 -11.98
N VAL A 189 -3.08 12.19 -13.28
CA VAL A 189 -3.49 11.17 -14.27
C VAL A 189 -2.64 9.90 -14.26
N ASP A 190 -3.34 8.77 -14.20
CA ASP A 190 -3.01 7.42 -14.70
C ASP A 190 -1.78 6.67 -14.15
N ARG A 191 -2.06 5.86 -13.12
CA ARG A 191 -1.18 4.80 -12.58
C ARG A 191 -0.92 3.64 -13.56
N ARG A 192 -1.67 3.52 -14.67
CA ARG A 192 -1.65 2.30 -15.51
C ARG A 192 -0.69 2.33 -16.69
N ARG A 193 -0.02 3.45 -17.00
CA ARG A 193 0.66 3.61 -18.31
C ARG A 193 2.11 4.11 -18.30
N CYS A 194 2.76 4.39 -17.17
CA CYS A 194 4.13 4.88 -17.22
C CYS A 194 5.01 4.33 -16.10
N TYR A 195 6.05 3.59 -16.49
CA TYR A 195 7.21 3.28 -15.67
C TYR A 195 8.21 4.46 -15.60
N SER A 196 7.94 5.56 -16.32
CA SER A 196 8.80 6.76 -16.36
C SER A 196 8.19 7.91 -15.58
N PHE A 197 9.04 8.54 -14.75
CA PHE A 197 8.67 9.64 -13.86
C PHE A 197 8.41 10.97 -14.59
N ASP A 198 8.75 11.07 -15.87
CA ASP A 198 8.91 12.34 -16.58
C ASP A 198 7.69 12.81 -17.39
N SER A 199 6.62 12.01 -17.47
CA SER A 199 5.42 12.33 -18.26
C SER A 199 4.33 13.09 -17.48
N TYR A 200 4.46 13.29 -16.17
CA TYR A 200 3.45 13.95 -15.35
C TYR A 200 3.63 15.48 -15.31
N ARG A 201 2.58 16.23 -15.70
CA ARG A 201 2.46 17.65 -15.31
C ARG A 201 2.22 17.72 -13.80
N GLY A 202 3.01 18.54 -13.10
CA GLY A 202 2.91 18.69 -11.65
C GLY A 202 1.82 19.67 -11.21
N LEU A 203 1.43 19.61 -9.94
CA LEU A 203 0.49 20.57 -9.33
C LEU A 203 1.17 21.94 -9.23
N SER A 204 0.56 22.97 -9.85
CA SER A 204 1.14 24.31 -9.88
C SER A 204 1.17 24.98 -8.50
N ARG A 205 2.06 25.95 -8.28
CA ARG A 205 2.07 26.74 -7.02
C ARG A 205 0.76 27.50 -6.79
N ALA A 206 0.16 28.03 -7.87
CA ALA A 206 -1.12 28.72 -7.79
C ALA A 206 -2.23 27.75 -7.34
N TYR A 207 -2.21 26.52 -7.86
CA TYR A 207 -3.11 25.47 -7.43
C TYR A 207 -3.00 25.18 -5.93
N MET A 208 -1.78 25.00 -5.43
CA MET A 208 -1.56 24.73 -4.00
C MET A 208 -2.00 25.89 -3.10
N ARG A 209 -1.86 27.15 -3.53
CA ARG A 209 -2.40 28.30 -2.78
C ARG A 209 -3.93 28.25 -2.64
N ASN A 210 -4.64 27.83 -3.69
CA ASN A 210 -6.11 27.68 -3.61
C ASN A 210 -6.51 26.57 -2.65
N VAL A 211 -5.79 25.43 -2.67
CA VAL A 211 -5.99 24.33 -1.71
C VAL A 211 -5.79 24.82 -0.27
N CYS A 212 -4.76 25.64 -0.02
CA CYS A 212 -4.48 26.17 1.32
C CYS A 212 -5.53 27.20 1.80
N GLY A 213 -6.37 27.74 0.90
CA GLY A 213 -7.51 28.58 1.28
C GLY A 213 -8.71 27.83 1.87
N MET A 214 -8.69 26.49 1.88
CA MET A 214 -9.80 25.66 2.36
C MET A 214 -9.66 25.38 3.86
N HIS A 215 -10.06 26.33 4.69
CA HIS A 215 -9.81 26.30 6.14
C HIS A 215 -10.54 25.19 6.93
N PHE A 216 -11.52 24.49 6.33
CA PHE A 216 -12.26 23.39 6.97
C PHE A 216 -11.72 21.99 6.66
N LEU A 217 -10.60 21.89 5.95
CA LEU A 217 -10.02 20.60 5.57
C LEU A 217 -9.59 19.79 6.81
N LEU A 218 -10.10 18.56 6.89
CA LEU A 218 -9.67 17.49 7.78
C LEU A 218 -8.73 16.53 7.06
N VAL A 219 -8.98 16.29 5.77
CA VAL A 219 -8.22 15.35 4.94
C VAL A 219 -7.77 16.04 3.65
N LEU A 220 -6.46 16.00 3.41
CA LEU A 220 -5.84 16.41 2.16
C LEU A 220 -4.97 15.26 1.65
N ASP A 221 -5.36 14.62 0.56
CA ASP A 221 -4.66 13.49 -0.05
C ASP A 221 -4.29 13.84 -1.48
N LEU A 222 -3.02 14.18 -1.67
CA LEU A 222 -2.45 14.57 -2.94
C LEU A 222 -1.62 13.41 -3.49
N ASP A 223 -2.03 12.87 -4.63
CA ASP A 223 -1.29 11.88 -5.40
C ASP A 223 -0.84 12.54 -6.70
N GLY A 224 0.44 12.90 -6.80
CA GLY A 224 0.96 13.54 -8.00
C GLY A 224 2.29 14.26 -7.80
N ARG A 225 2.83 14.77 -8.90
CA ARG A 225 4.12 15.46 -8.92
C ARG A 225 4.01 16.84 -8.27
N ILE A 226 4.25 16.90 -6.96
CA ILE A 226 4.45 18.16 -6.22
C ILE A 226 5.95 18.39 -6.07
N GLU A 227 6.44 19.55 -6.49
CA GLU A 227 7.86 19.91 -6.34
C GLU A 227 8.13 20.68 -5.04
N ARG A 228 7.18 21.52 -4.61
CA ARG A 228 7.26 22.25 -3.33
C ARG A 228 5.87 22.47 -2.75
N LEU A 229 5.80 22.50 -1.42
CA LEU A 229 4.60 22.90 -0.69
C LEU A 229 4.70 24.38 -0.27
N PRO A 230 3.60 25.15 -0.36
CA PRO A 230 3.54 26.51 0.15
C PRO A 230 3.56 26.55 1.69
N ASP A 231 4.03 27.65 2.28
CA ASP A 231 4.02 27.85 3.73
C ASP A 231 2.59 27.94 4.28
N GLU A 232 1.66 28.44 3.46
CA GLU A 232 0.22 28.54 3.73
C GLU A 232 -0.43 27.16 4.03
N LEU A 233 0.24 26.04 3.69
CA LEU A 233 -0.21 24.71 4.11
C LEU A 233 -0.35 24.62 5.64
N GLY A 234 0.52 25.33 6.39
CA GLY A 234 0.47 25.41 7.84
C GLY A 234 -0.76 26.11 8.41
N ASP A 235 -1.56 26.80 7.57
CA ASP A 235 -2.78 27.49 7.98
C ASP A 235 -4.00 26.55 8.03
N LEU A 236 -3.87 25.32 7.53
CA LEU A 236 -4.90 24.27 7.59
C LEU A 236 -4.99 23.63 8.99
N ILE A 237 -5.21 24.44 10.03
CA ILE A 237 -5.12 24.03 11.46
C ILE A 237 -6.08 22.91 11.88
N HIS A 238 -7.07 22.57 11.06
CA HIS A 238 -8.02 21.48 11.29
C HIS A 238 -7.60 20.15 10.66
N LEU A 239 -6.54 20.16 9.85
CA LEU A 239 -6.07 19.00 9.12
C LEU A 239 -5.64 17.88 10.08
N ARG A 240 -6.14 16.68 9.81
CA ARG A 240 -5.87 15.43 10.53
C ARG A 240 -5.13 14.41 9.66
N TYR A 241 -5.31 14.46 8.34
CA TYR A 241 -4.60 13.62 7.38
C TYR A 241 -3.97 14.47 6.27
N LEU A 242 -2.66 14.29 6.05
CA LEU A 242 -1.93 14.84 4.92
C LEU A 242 -1.22 13.71 4.15
N GLY A 243 -1.67 13.44 2.94
CA GLY A 243 -1.03 12.53 1.98
C GLY A 243 -0.36 13.32 0.85
N LEU A 244 0.89 12.97 0.54
CA LEU A 244 1.74 13.60 -0.46
C LEU A 244 2.38 12.55 -1.38
N TYR A 245 1.60 11.53 -1.71
CA TYR A 245 2.05 10.34 -2.41
C TYR A 245 2.61 10.69 -3.82
N TYR A 246 3.70 10.01 -4.22
CA TYR A 246 4.37 10.22 -5.51
C TYR A 246 4.85 11.66 -5.81
N SER A 247 5.12 12.45 -4.77
CA SER A 247 5.69 13.80 -4.96
C SER A 247 7.20 13.80 -5.24
N ARG A 248 7.70 14.88 -5.85
CA ARG A 248 9.15 15.17 -6.01
C ARG A 248 9.63 16.20 -4.99
N LEU A 249 9.10 16.12 -3.76
CA LEU A 249 9.47 17.03 -2.68
C LEU A 249 10.90 16.77 -2.24
N ASP A 250 11.72 17.82 -2.19
CA ASP A 250 13.06 17.83 -1.59
C ASP A 250 13.03 18.30 -0.11
N GLU A 251 12.06 19.13 0.24
CA GLU A 251 11.82 19.63 1.60
C GLU A 251 10.33 19.72 1.96
N LEU A 252 10.04 19.70 3.27
CA LEU A 252 8.74 20.05 3.83
C LEU A 252 8.84 21.41 4.53
N PRO A 253 7.84 22.30 4.40
CA PRO A 253 7.88 23.64 4.99
C PRO A 253 7.88 23.56 6.52
N GLY A 254 8.61 24.48 7.17
CA GLY A 254 8.66 24.55 8.64
C GLY A 254 7.29 24.84 9.27
N THR A 255 6.39 25.51 8.54
CA THR A 255 5.01 25.78 8.97
C THR A 255 4.16 24.52 9.13
N LEU A 256 4.61 23.36 8.64
CA LEU A 256 3.96 22.06 8.90
C LEU A 256 3.76 21.81 10.40
N GLY A 257 4.66 22.31 11.25
CA GLY A 257 4.55 22.21 12.71
C GLY A 257 3.35 22.96 13.31
N ASN A 258 2.65 23.80 12.54
CA ASN A 258 1.42 24.48 12.97
C ASN A 258 0.20 23.55 12.96
N LEU A 259 0.26 22.42 12.25
CA LEU A 259 -0.83 21.47 12.09
C LEU A 259 -1.02 20.60 13.36
N LYS A 260 -1.40 21.21 14.48
CA LYS A 260 -1.46 20.56 15.80
C LYS A 260 -2.43 19.38 15.90
N ARG A 261 -3.39 19.28 14.97
CA ARG A 261 -4.39 18.21 14.89
C ARG A 261 -4.01 17.10 13.92
N LEU A 262 -2.87 17.22 13.24
CA LEU A 262 -2.43 16.22 12.26
C LEU A 262 -2.15 14.90 12.97
N GLN A 263 -2.84 13.85 12.53
CA GLN A 263 -2.73 12.47 13.03
C GLN A 263 -1.94 11.59 12.06
N THR A 264 -2.06 11.83 10.75
CA THR A 264 -1.35 11.08 9.71
C THR A 264 -0.59 12.02 8.78
N LEU A 265 0.71 11.75 8.62
CA LEU A 265 1.54 12.28 7.55
C LEU A 265 2.03 11.12 6.67
N ASP A 266 1.51 11.05 5.45
CA ASP A 266 1.91 10.05 4.44
C ASP A 266 2.73 10.72 3.33
N ILE A 267 4.04 10.52 3.39
CA ILE A 267 5.03 11.03 2.43
C ILE A 267 5.73 9.88 1.70
N ARG A 268 5.11 8.70 1.66
CA ARG A 268 5.63 7.57 0.88
C ARG A 268 5.84 7.98 -0.58
N TRP A 269 6.91 7.45 -1.17
CA TRP A 269 7.34 7.74 -2.54
C TRP A 269 7.77 9.19 -2.82
N CYS A 270 8.00 10.00 -1.78
CA CYS A 270 8.70 11.27 -1.89
C CYS A 270 10.22 11.05 -2.06
N ARG A 271 10.66 10.57 -3.22
CA ARG A 271 12.02 10.00 -3.42
C ARG A 271 13.18 11.00 -3.24
N GLN A 272 12.90 12.30 -3.28
CA GLN A 272 13.89 13.36 -3.13
C GLN A 272 13.99 13.87 -1.68
N LEU A 273 13.02 13.54 -0.83
CA LEU A 273 12.99 13.99 0.56
C LEU A 273 14.02 13.17 1.36
N ARG A 274 14.95 13.87 2.01
CA ARG A 274 16.06 13.24 2.76
C ARG A 274 15.96 13.42 4.27
N LYS A 275 15.26 14.46 4.72
CA LYS A 275 15.11 14.79 6.15
C LYS A 275 13.76 15.43 6.42
N LEU A 276 13.25 15.21 7.64
CA LEU A 276 12.10 15.96 8.15
C LEU A 276 12.54 17.28 8.81
N PRO A 277 11.71 18.35 8.73
CA PRO A 277 11.95 19.57 9.48
C PRO A 277 11.79 19.33 10.98
N ILE A 278 12.59 20.03 11.81
CA ILE A 278 12.53 19.91 13.28
C ILE A 278 11.13 20.23 13.85
N GLN A 279 10.37 21.05 13.14
CA GLN A 279 9.02 21.47 13.50
C GLN A 279 8.01 20.32 13.51
N ILE A 280 8.31 19.15 12.93
CA ILE A 280 7.47 17.96 13.05
C ILE A 280 7.24 17.56 14.52
N LEU A 281 8.22 17.83 15.39
CA LEU A 281 8.13 17.57 16.82
C LEU A 281 7.05 18.39 17.51
N HIS A 282 6.56 19.47 16.87
CA HIS A 282 5.49 20.27 17.44
C HIS A 282 4.08 19.68 17.21
N ILE A 283 3.97 18.57 16.47
CA ILE A 283 2.71 17.88 16.14
C ILE A 283 2.48 16.71 17.10
N GLN A 284 2.11 17.02 18.33
CA GLN A 284 2.00 16.04 19.42
C GLN A 284 0.84 15.02 19.24
N GLN A 285 -0.09 15.28 18.30
CA GLN A 285 -1.20 14.38 17.96
C GLN A 285 -0.86 13.39 16.84
N LEU A 286 0.37 13.43 16.31
CA LEU A 286 0.78 12.56 15.21
C LEU A 286 0.78 11.10 15.68
N ARG A 287 0.04 10.24 14.96
CA ARG A 287 -0.06 8.80 15.18
C ARG A 287 0.63 7.99 14.09
N HIS A 288 0.65 8.51 12.86
CA HIS A 288 1.22 7.81 11.71
C HIS A 288 2.18 8.72 10.93
N LEU A 289 3.43 8.30 10.86
CA LEU A 289 4.46 8.88 10.01
C LEU A 289 4.93 7.82 9.01
N LEU A 290 4.41 7.89 7.78
CA LEU A 290 4.65 6.93 6.71
C LEU A 290 5.62 7.56 5.70
N MET A 291 6.89 7.17 5.69
CA MET A 291 7.91 7.81 4.84
C MET A 291 8.38 6.95 3.68
N SER A 292 8.44 5.65 3.89
CA SER A 292 8.82 4.68 2.86
C SER A 292 8.12 3.36 3.16
N ASP A 293 7.86 2.60 2.10
CA ASP A 293 7.44 1.20 2.17
C ASP A 293 8.66 0.26 2.18
N SER A 294 8.42 -1.05 2.29
CA SER A 294 9.50 -2.04 2.37
C SER A 294 10.35 -2.13 1.10
N VAL A 295 9.86 -1.64 -0.05
CA VAL A 295 10.50 -1.81 -1.37
C VAL A 295 11.16 -0.53 -1.89
N SER A 296 10.85 0.64 -1.33
CA SER A 296 11.45 1.92 -1.72
C SER A 296 12.83 2.13 -1.10
N HIS A 297 13.73 2.69 -1.90
CA HIS A 297 15.14 2.94 -1.56
C HIS A 297 15.39 4.32 -0.92
N CYS A 298 14.38 4.90 -0.27
CA CYS A 298 14.48 6.26 0.24
C CYS A 298 14.35 6.25 1.76
N GLU A 299 15.49 6.33 2.44
CA GLU A 299 15.55 6.62 3.86
C GLU A 299 15.29 8.10 4.13
N ILE A 300 14.60 8.40 5.23
CA ILE A 300 14.42 9.77 5.69
C ILE A 300 15.00 9.89 7.10
N ARG A 301 15.89 10.87 7.28
CA ARG A 301 16.41 11.23 8.59
C ARG A 301 15.36 12.00 9.36
N VAL A 302 15.06 11.53 10.57
CA VAL A 302 14.16 12.22 11.51
C VAL A 302 14.97 13.10 12.45
N PRO A 303 14.41 14.23 12.91
CA PRO A 303 15.11 15.07 13.88
C PRO A 303 15.25 14.38 15.25
N LYS A 304 16.31 14.72 15.97
CA LYS A 304 16.50 14.33 17.38
C LYS A 304 15.34 14.84 18.23
N GLY A 305 14.82 14.00 19.12
CA GLY A 305 13.60 14.25 19.89
C GLY A 305 12.34 13.62 19.29
N ILE A 306 12.44 12.80 18.23
CA ILE A 306 11.29 12.06 17.69
C ILE A 306 10.62 11.16 18.74
N GLY A 307 11.36 10.70 19.75
CA GLY A 307 10.84 9.95 20.89
C GLY A 307 9.81 10.73 21.74
N THR A 308 9.72 12.05 21.57
CA THR A 308 8.69 12.88 22.23
C THR A 308 7.30 12.70 21.65
N LEU A 309 7.18 12.17 20.43
CA LEU A 309 5.90 11.88 19.76
C LEU A 309 5.30 10.56 20.26
N VAL A 310 5.00 10.49 21.55
CA VAL A 310 4.60 9.26 22.27
C VAL A 310 3.29 8.62 21.77
N ASN A 311 2.50 9.34 20.97
CA ASN A 311 1.26 8.85 20.35
C ASN A 311 1.48 8.12 19.02
N LEU A 312 2.74 7.98 18.56
CA LEU A 312 3.04 7.28 17.31
C LEU A 312 2.71 5.79 17.40
N HIS A 313 1.83 5.35 16.50
CA HIS A 313 1.49 3.95 16.24
C HIS A 313 2.22 3.41 15.01
N THR A 314 2.59 4.28 14.07
CA THR A 314 3.30 3.91 12.85
C THR A 314 4.48 4.84 12.58
N LEU A 315 5.66 4.27 12.41
CA LEU A 315 6.87 4.96 12.00
C LEU A 315 7.62 4.11 10.96
N SER A 316 7.50 4.44 9.68
CA SER A 316 8.13 3.66 8.60
C SER A 316 9.08 4.50 7.75
N GLY A 317 10.17 3.89 7.28
CA GLY A 317 11.15 4.53 6.41
C GLY A 317 12.25 5.32 7.12
N ILE A 318 12.43 5.13 8.43
CA ILE A 318 13.45 5.85 9.20
C ILE A 318 14.85 5.34 8.85
N TYR A 319 15.81 6.25 8.79
CA TYR A 319 17.23 5.87 8.77
C TYR A 319 17.62 5.26 10.13
N GLY A 320 18.30 4.11 10.10
CA GLY A 320 18.68 3.35 11.29
C GLY A 320 19.84 3.93 12.11
N GLY A 321 20.58 4.92 11.59
CA GLY A 321 21.68 5.58 12.31
C GLY A 321 21.22 6.77 13.17
N ASP A 322 22.15 7.69 13.47
CA ASP A 322 21.90 8.94 14.22
C ASP A 322 21.29 8.73 15.63
N ASP A 323 21.75 7.72 16.37
CA ASP A 323 21.27 7.36 17.72
C ASP A 323 19.76 7.08 17.80
N ILE A 324 19.11 6.73 16.69
CA ILE A 324 17.66 6.52 16.62
C ILE A 324 17.17 5.44 17.59
N ALA A 325 18.02 4.46 17.92
CA ALA A 325 17.74 3.43 18.91
C ALA A 325 17.32 4.03 20.27
N MET A 326 17.95 5.13 20.69
CA MET A 326 17.64 5.79 21.96
C MET A 326 16.29 6.50 21.95
N GLU A 327 15.89 7.04 20.81
CA GLU A 327 14.58 7.70 20.62
C GLU A 327 13.44 6.66 20.55
N LEU A 328 13.69 5.53 19.90
CA LEU A 328 12.71 4.45 19.72
C LEU A 328 12.26 3.82 21.05
N ILE A 329 13.11 3.82 22.08
CA ILE A 329 12.77 3.28 23.41
C ILE A 329 11.60 4.04 24.06
N ALA A 330 11.42 5.32 23.73
CA ALA A 330 10.31 6.13 24.27
C ALA A 330 8.97 5.88 23.55
N LEU A 331 8.99 5.29 22.35
CA LEU A 331 7.82 5.12 21.50
C LEU A 331 7.11 3.79 21.74
N THR A 332 6.61 3.58 22.96
CA THR A 332 6.05 2.30 23.43
C THR A 332 4.71 1.92 22.79
N GLN A 333 4.04 2.86 22.10
CA GLN A 333 2.77 2.64 21.41
C GLN A 333 2.95 2.20 19.94
N LEU A 334 4.19 2.07 19.47
CA LEU A 334 4.46 1.65 18.10
C LEU A 334 3.94 0.24 17.83
N ARG A 335 3.15 0.13 16.76
CA ARG A 335 2.63 -1.11 16.20
C ARG A 335 3.29 -1.46 14.87
N VAL A 336 3.70 -0.44 14.12
CA VAL A 336 4.36 -0.60 12.81
C VAL A 336 5.67 0.17 12.82
N LEU A 337 6.77 -0.54 12.60
CA LEU A 337 8.12 0.04 12.51
C LEU A 337 8.78 -0.38 11.20
N GLY A 338 9.34 0.58 10.47
CA GLY A 338 10.14 0.33 9.27
C GLY A 338 11.48 1.04 9.33
N VAL A 339 12.58 0.30 9.46
CA VAL A 339 13.94 0.84 9.58
C VAL A 339 14.76 0.53 8.34
N LYS A 340 15.44 1.54 7.80
CA LYS A 340 16.27 1.49 6.60
C LYS A 340 17.75 1.63 6.95
N ARG A 341 18.61 1.01 6.15
CA ARG A 341 20.08 1.00 6.33
C ARG A 341 20.51 0.54 7.72
N VAL A 342 20.08 -0.65 8.11
CA VAL A 342 20.66 -1.34 9.27
C VAL A 342 22.08 -1.76 8.92
N SER A 343 23.07 -1.24 9.64
CA SER A 343 24.50 -1.57 9.47
C SER A 343 25.10 -2.00 10.81
N ALA A 344 26.34 -2.51 10.78
CA ALA A 344 27.03 -3.00 11.96
C ALA A 344 27.27 -1.91 13.02
N ASP A 345 27.21 -0.63 12.63
CA ASP A 345 27.50 0.49 13.53
C ASP A 345 26.41 0.68 14.60
N HIS A 346 25.17 0.28 14.32
CA HIS A 346 24.00 0.57 15.17
C HIS A 346 23.04 -0.62 15.35
N ALA A 347 23.31 -1.78 14.75
CA ALA A 347 22.40 -2.92 14.80
C ALA A 347 22.12 -3.44 16.21
N SER A 348 23.14 -3.58 17.06
CA SER A 348 22.96 -4.12 18.43
C SER A 348 22.01 -3.25 19.26
N GLU A 349 22.22 -1.93 19.23
CA GLU A 349 21.39 -0.97 19.96
C GLU A 349 19.97 -0.90 19.40
N LEU A 350 19.85 -0.90 18.07
CA LEU A 350 18.58 -0.90 17.38
C LEU A 350 17.74 -2.15 17.73
N PHE A 351 18.34 -3.33 17.64
CA PHE A 351 17.67 -4.59 17.97
C PHE A 351 17.30 -4.67 19.45
N ALA A 352 18.16 -4.15 20.34
CA ALA A 352 17.84 -4.03 21.77
C ALA A 352 16.65 -3.09 22.03
N ALA A 353 16.52 -2.00 21.27
CA ALA A 353 15.37 -1.11 21.33
C ALA A 353 14.09 -1.78 20.80
N ILE A 354 14.15 -2.40 19.62
CA ILE A 354 13.01 -3.08 18.99
C ILE A 354 12.48 -4.22 19.87
N LYS A 355 13.35 -4.97 20.53
CA LYS A 355 12.97 -6.08 21.42
C LYS A 355 12.07 -5.63 22.59
N LYS A 356 12.14 -4.36 22.99
CA LYS A 356 11.31 -3.79 24.08
C LYS A 356 9.92 -3.32 23.60
N MET A 357 9.64 -3.35 22.30
CA MET A 357 8.37 -2.90 21.73
C MET A 357 7.31 -3.99 21.81
N GLU A 358 6.61 -4.07 22.94
CA GLU A 358 5.65 -5.15 23.21
C GLU A 358 4.43 -5.14 22.28
N ASN A 359 4.04 -3.98 21.76
CA ASN A 359 2.86 -3.80 20.91
C ASN A 359 3.16 -3.91 19.39
N LEU A 360 4.41 -4.23 19.02
CA LEU A 360 4.82 -4.24 17.62
C LEU A 360 4.20 -5.42 16.86
N THR A 361 3.37 -5.10 15.86
CA THR A 361 2.68 -6.09 15.01
C THR A 361 3.26 -6.18 13.61
N SER A 362 3.94 -5.14 13.12
CA SER A 362 4.58 -5.11 11.81
C SER A 362 5.98 -4.51 11.90
N LEU A 363 6.96 -5.24 11.37
CA LEU A 363 8.37 -4.82 11.37
C LEU A 363 8.96 -4.99 9.97
N SER A 364 9.53 -3.92 9.44
CA SER A 364 10.34 -3.94 8.22
C SER A 364 11.76 -3.49 8.54
N LEU A 365 12.74 -4.29 8.12
CA LEU A 365 14.17 -3.96 8.22
C LEU A 365 14.79 -4.03 6.84
N GLU A 366 15.58 -3.03 6.48
CA GLU A 366 16.40 -3.02 5.27
C GLU A 366 17.87 -2.85 5.67
N ALA A 367 18.71 -3.79 5.25
CA ALA A 367 20.15 -3.74 5.46
C ALA A 367 20.78 -2.59 4.67
N GLU A 368 21.99 -2.21 5.02
CA GLU A 368 22.74 -1.22 4.27
C GLU A 368 22.98 -1.68 2.82
N ALA A 369 22.69 -0.81 1.85
CA ALA A 369 22.97 -1.05 0.44
C ALA A 369 24.40 -0.65 0.10
N SER A 370 25.06 -1.42 -0.77
CA SER A 370 26.40 -1.13 -1.27
C SER A 370 26.46 0.23 -1.95
N TYR A 371 27.48 1.03 -1.63
CA TYR A 371 27.74 2.33 -2.25
C TYR A 371 27.94 2.24 -3.78
N PHE A 372 28.40 1.09 -4.29
CA PHE A 372 28.73 0.91 -5.70
C PHE A 372 27.56 0.37 -6.51
N GLU A 373 26.64 -0.35 -5.87
CA GLU A 373 25.46 -0.96 -6.49
C GLU A 373 24.27 -0.83 -5.53
N LEU A 374 23.39 0.14 -5.79
CA LEU A 374 22.15 0.38 -5.02
C LEU A 374 21.16 -0.80 -5.06
N THR A 375 21.48 -1.84 -5.83
CA THR A 375 20.74 -3.10 -5.96
C THR A 375 21.36 -4.27 -5.18
N SER A 376 22.51 -4.06 -4.54
CA SER A 376 23.23 -5.07 -3.77
C SER A 376 23.20 -4.70 -2.29
N PHE A 377 22.50 -5.49 -1.50
CA PHE A 377 22.35 -5.28 -0.06
C PHE A 377 23.40 -6.08 0.72
N SER A 378 23.89 -5.48 1.80
CA SER A 378 24.75 -6.15 2.78
C SER A 378 23.99 -7.27 3.51
N ILE A 379 24.75 -8.12 4.18
CA ILE A 379 24.20 -9.12 5.10
C ILE A 379 23.71 -8.40 6.36
N PHE A 380 22.56 -8.81 6.90
CA PHE A 380 22.10 -8.28 8.18
C PHE A 380 23.08 -8.60 9.32
N PRO A 381 23.67 -7.59 9.98
CA PRO A 381 24.56 -7.80 11.11
C PRO A 381 23.77 -8.26 12.34
N GLU A 382 24.32 -9.22 13.09
CA GLU A 382 23.79 -9.68 14.39
C GLU A 382 22.35 -10.20 14.41
N LEU A 383 21.77 -10.49 13.23
CA LEU A 383 20.38 -10.93 13.11
C LEU A 383 20.12 -12.28 13.81
N ASP A 384 21.12 -13.16 13.89
CA ASP A 384 20.99 -14.46 14.57
C ASP A 384 20.80 -14.30 16.08
N ALA A 385 21.32 -13.22 16.68
CA ALA A 385 21.15 -12.90 18.08
C ALA A 385 19.86 -12.10 18.37
N PHE A 386 19.16 -11.65 17.32
CA PHE A 386 17.89 -10.95 17.45
C PHE A 386 16.78 -11.87 17.93
N SER A 387 15.82 -11.30 18.65
CA SER A 387 14.58 -11.98 19.05
C SER A 387 13.44 -10.99 18.81
N PRO A 388 12.62 -11.19 17.76
CA PRO A 388 11.50 -10.30 17.47
C PRO A 388 10.48 -10.26 18.62
N PRO A 389 9.71 -9.16 18.75
CA PRO A 389 8.60 -9.08 19.68
C PRO A 389 7.53 -10.16 19.44
N PRO A 390 6.86 -10.67 20.48
CA PRO A 390 5.99 -11.85 20.40
C PRO A 390 4.66 -11.62 19.67
N LEU A 391 4.21 -10.37 19.57
CA LEU A 391 2.97 -9.99 18.88
C LEU A 391 3.17 -9.73 17.38
N LEU A 392 4.38 -9.97 16.86
CA LEU A 392 4.70 -9.68 15.46
C LEU A 392 3.91 -10.60 14.51
N GLN A 393 3.14 -9.97 13.61
CA GLN A 393 2.27 -10.63 12.64
C GLN A 393 2.76 -10.46 11.21
N GLU A 394 3.47 -9.36 10.94
CA GLU A 394 4.04 -9.05 9.64
C GLU A 394 5.53 -8.78 9.80
N PHE A 395 6.34 -9.46 8.98
CA PHE A 395 7.77 -9.27 9.01
C PHE A 395 8.36 -9.20 7.61
N SER A 396 9.11 -8.13 7.36
CA SER A 396 9.70 -7.83 6.07
C SER A 396 11.20 -7.59 6.23
N LEU A 397 12.01 -8.42 5.59
CA LEU A 397 13.46 -8.28 5.56
C LEU A 397 13.89 -7.96 4.14
N ARG A 398 14.69 -6.91 3.99
CA ARG A 398 15.38 -6.59 2.74
C ARG A 398 16.88 -6.53 2.94
N GLY A 399 17.58 -7.53 2.42
CA GLY A 399 19.03 -7.64 2.57
C GLY A 399 19.48 -9.07 2.76
N GLY A 400 20.78 -9.28 2.60
CA GLY A 400 21.39 -10.60 2.56
C GLY A 400 21.21 -11.37 3.87
N LEU A 401 20.92 -12.66 3.73
CA LEU A 401 20.91 -13.63 4.81
C LEU A 401 21.93 -14.72 4.47
N ILE A 402 22.84 -15.03 5.39
CA ILE A 402 23.78 -16.15 5.20
C ILE A 402 23.00 -17.46 5.28
N GLU A 403 22.25 -17.62 6.37
CA GLU A 403 21.32 -18.71 6.62
C GLU A 403 20.01 -18.13 7.16
N MET A 404 18.97 -18.97 7.25
CA MET A 404 17.74 -18.56 7.90
C MET A 404 17.91 -18.54 9.43
N PRO A 405 17.59 -17.41 10.10
CA PRO A 405 17.66 -17.35 11.55
C PRO A 405 16.73 -18.38 12.21
N VAL A 406 17.26 -19.11 13.21
CA VAL A 406 16.52 -20.20 13.88
C VAL A 406 15.28 -19.73 14.62
N TRP A 407 15.26 -18.47 15.08
CA TRP A 407 14.12 -17.91 15.81
C TRP A 407 12.88 -17.73 14.94
N PHE A 408 12.97 -17.80 13.61
CA PHE A 408 11.78 -17.82 12.74
C PHE A 408 10.84 -18.96 13.13
N ALA A 409 11.38 -20.13 13.52
CA ALA A 409 10.58 -21.28 13.95
C ALA A 409 9.71 -20.98 15.20
N SER A 410 10.08 -19.97 16.00
CA SER A 410 9.35 -19.59 17.22
C SER A 410 8.27 -18.53 16.99
N MET A 411 8.08 -18.05 15.76
CA MET A 411 7.13 -16.98 15.44
C MET A 411 5.71 -17.51 15.20
N GLU A 412 4.99 -17.85 16.27
CA GLU A 412 3.65 -18.45 16.19
C GLU A 412 2.54 -17.52 15.65
N ASN A 413 2.76 -16.20 15.70
CA ASN A 413 1.77 -15.20 15.28
C ASN A 413 2.04 -14.65 13.87
N LEU A 414 3.13 -15.06 13.21
CA LEU A 414 3.50 -14.54 11.89
C LEU A 414 2.48 -14.99 10.84
N THR A 415 1.83 -14.02 10.21
CA THR A 415 0.84 -14.20 9.13
C THR A 415 1.37 -13.79 7.78
N HIS A 416 2.27 -12.79 7.74
CA HIS A 416 2.89 -12.29 6.52
C HIS A 416 4.41 -12.27 6.66
N LEU A 417 5.10 -12.92 5.73
CA LEU A 417 6.55 -12.87 5.62
C LEU A 417 6.96 -12.43 4.23
N SER A 418 7.77 -11.38 4.15
CA SER A 418 8.37 -10.93 2.91
C SER A 418 9.89 -10.89 3.02
N LEU A 419 10.57 -11.63 2.14
CA LEU A 419 12.02 -11.65 2.02
C LEU A 419 12.41 -11.02 0.69
N PHE A 420 13.16 -9.93 0.75
CA PHE A 420 13.65 -9.17 -0.40
C PHE A 420 15.18 -9.23 -0.43
N ASP A 421 15.76 -9.51 -1.60
CA ASP A 421 17.21 -9.43 -1.81
C ASP A 421 18.01 -10.26 -0.77
N SER A 422 17.46 -11.40 -0.33
CA SER A 422 18.05 -12.21 0.74
C SER A 422 19.19 -13.12 0.29
N TYR A 423 19.31 -13.38 -1.02
CA TYR A 423 20.40 -14.14 -1.63
C TYR A 423 20.73 -15.50 -0.99
N LEU A 424 19.72 -16.15 -0.40
CA LEU A 424 19.87 -17.44 0.27
C LEU A 424 20.48 -18.47 -0.71
N SER A 425 21.53 -19.16 -0.24
CA SER A 425 22.21 -20.24 -0.97
C SER A 425 21.47 -21.56 -0.91
N GLU A 426 20.65 -21.76 0.13
CA GLU A 426 19.84 -22.96 0.36
C GLU A 426 18.35 -22.60 0.51
N ASN A 427 17.49 -23.61 0.32
CA ASN A 427 16.04 -23.46 0.47
C ASN A 427 15.67 -23.30 1.98
N PRO A 428 14.99 -22.22 2.40
CA PRO A 428 14.71 -21.86 3.80
C PRO A 428 13.57 -22.67 4.42
N THR A 429 13.27 -23.80 3.80
CA THR A 429 11.98 -24.47 3.90
C THR A 429 11.89 -25.33 5.14
N SER A 430 13.02 -25.72 5.73
CA SER A 430 13.09 -26.38 7.04
C SER A 430 12.41 -25.56 8.15
N VAL A 431 12.38 -24.23 8.04
CA VAL A 431 11.79 -23.35 9.04
C VAL A 431 10.43 -22.81 8.59
N LEU A 432 10.33 -22.30 7.37
CA LEU A 432 9.14 -21.56 6.93
C LEU A 432 7.89 -22.43 6.79
N GLN A 433 8.05 -23.70 6.39
CA GLN A 433 6.91 -24.59 6.13
C GLN A 433 6.15 -24.98 7.41
N LEU A 434 6.77 -24.81 8.59
CA LEU A 434 6.23 -25.19 9.89
C LEU A 434 5.46 -24.06 10.59
N LEU A 435 5.48 -22.85 10.02
CA LEU A 435 4.83 -21.68 10.60
C LEU A 435 3.30 -21.86 10.61
N PRO A 436 2.65 -21.90 11.79
CA PRO A 436 1.28 -22.38 11.91
C PRO A 436 0.23 -21.39 11.40
N LYS A 437 0.57 -20.09 11.38
CA LYS A 437 -0.35 -19.00 10.99
C LYS A 437 0.08 -18.26 9.72
N LEU A 438 1.14 -18.70 9.05
CA LEU A 438 1.66 -18.03 7.86
C LEU A 438 0.68 -18.17 6.69
N LYS A 439 0.05 -17.06 6.31
CA LYS A 439 -0.91 -16.96 5.22
C LYS A 439 -0.30 -16.41 3.93
N HIS A 440 0.67 -15.51 4.06
CA HIS A 440 1.23 -14.79 2.92
C HIS A 440 2.75 -14.87 2.95
N LEU A 441 3.32 -15.42 1.88
CA LEU A 441 4.76 -15.55 1.71
C LEU A 441 5.20 -14.89 0.41
N GLN A 442 6.09 -13.91 0.52
CA GLN A 442 6.69 -13.21 -0.61
C GLN A 442 8.20 -13.40 -0.60
N LEU A 443 8.73 -13.86 -1.73
CA LEU A 443 10.13 -14.24 -1.90
C LEU A 443 10.68 -13.51 -3.12
N TRP A 444 11.18 -12.29 -2.93
CA TRP A 444 11.63 -11.40 -3.99
C TRP A 444 13.15 -11.37 -4.06
N LYS A 445 13.74 -11.95 -5.12
CA LYS A 445 15.18 -12.16 -5.23
C LYS A 445 15.75 -12.87 -3.98
N ALA A 446 14.91 -13.67 -3.32
CA ALA A 446 15.24 -14.34 -2.07
C ALA A 446 16.26 -15.47 -2.30
N TYR A 447 16.16 -16.19 -3.43
CA TYR A 447 17.06 -17.29 -3.79
C TYR A 447 17.87 -16.97 -5.04
N LYS A 448 19.12 -17.43 -5.06
CA LYS A 448 19.95 -17.52 -6.28
C LYS A 448 19.88 -18.89 -6.97
N ALA A 449 19.04 -19.80 -6.45
CA ALA A 449 18.90 -21.15 -6.97
C ALA A 449 18.20 -21.16 -8.35
N ARG A 450 18.68 -22.04 -9.24
CA ARG A 450 18.04 -22.33 -10.53
C ARG A 450 16.91 -23.34 -10.41
N HIS A 451 16.93 -24.16 -9.37
CA HIS A 451 15.97 -25.25 -9.18
C HIS A 451 15.39 -25.18 -7.76
N ILE A 452 14.07 -25.34 -7.64
CA ILE A 452 13.37 -25.57 -6.38
C ILE A 452 12.98 -27.05 -6.35
N GLY A 453 13.53 -27.80 -5.40
CA GLY A 453 13.26 -29.22 -5.24
C GLY A 453 12.07 -29.51 -4.33
N LYS A 454 11.77 -30.80 -4.12
CA LYS A 454 10.69 -31.27 -3.24
C LYS A 454 10.86 -30.82 -1.79
N GLU A 455 12.09 -30.57 -1.36
CA GLU A 455 12.40 -30.06 -0.03
C GLU A 455 11.80 -28.67 0.23
N PHE A 456 11.34 -27.97 -0.81
CA PHE A 456 10.66 -26.70 -0.64
C PHE A 456 9.35 -26.84 0.15
N CYS A 457 8.64 -27.95 -0.02
CA CYS A 457 7.45 -28.22 0.76
C CYS A 457 7.22 -29.72 0.92
N ASN A 458 7.36 -30.19 2.16
CA ASN A 458 7.05 -31.55 2.53
C ASN A 458 5.53 -31.73 2.73
N ALA A 459 5.06 -32.98 2.79
CA ALA A 459 3.68 -33.30 3.12
C ALA A 459 3.22 -32.60 4.43
N GLY A 460 2.14 -31.83 4.35
CA GLY A 460 1.62 -31.04 5.48
C GLY A 460 2.31 -29.69 5.71
N GLY A 461 3.33 -29.35 4.90
CA GLY A 461 3.97 -28.04 4.94
C GLY A 461 3.05 -26.91 4.47
N PHE A 462 3.27 -25.71 5.02
CA PHE A 462 2.48 -24.50 4.76
C PHE A 462 0.98 -24.69 4.99
N PRO A 463 0.56 -25.06 6.22
CA PRO A 463 -0.79 -25.57 6.51
C PRO A 463 -1.91 -24.55 6.30
N VAL A 464 -1.61 -23.25 6.36
CA VAL A 464 -2.60 -22.17 6.18
C VAL A 464 -2.18 -21.14 5.14
N LEU A 465 -1.17 -21.44 4.32
CA LEU A 465 -0.68 -20.50 3.32
C LEU A 465 -1.74 -20.31 2.24
N GLU A 466 -2.17 -19.07 2.06
CA GLU A 466 -3.17 -18.64 1.09
C GLU A 466 -2.51 -18.04 -0.15
N THR A 467 -1.37 -17.34 0.02
CA THR A 467 -0.66 -16.68 -1.08
C THR A 467 0.84 -16.95 -1.07
N LEU A 468 1.37 -17.32 -2.23
CA LEU A 468 2.79 -17.52 -2.48
C LEU A 468 3.22 -16.70 -3.68
N THR A 469 4.15 -15.78 -3.46
CA THR A 469 4.76 -14.99 -4.52
C THR A 469 6.25 -15.25 -4.57
N ILE A 470 6.74 -15.68 -5.72
CA ILE A 470 8.16 -15.92 -5.96
C ILE A 470 8.60 -14.97 -7.07
N ALA A 471 9.62 -14.17 -6.80
CA ALA A 471 10.31 -13.41 -7.81
C ALA A 471 11.78 -13.79 -7.89
N SER A 472 12.24 -14.26 -9.05
CA SER A 472 13.62 -14.72 -9.21
C SER A 472 14.09 -14.57 -10.65
N GLU A 473 15.25 -13.96 -10.84
CA GLU A 473 15.91 -13.87 -12.16
C GLU A 473 16.59 -15.19 -12.56
N PHE A 474 16.78 -16.12 -11.61
CA PHE A 474 17.57 -17.34 -11.82
C PHE A 474 16.72 -18.61 -11.93
N LEU A 475 15.48 -18.58 -11.41
CA LEU A 475 14.65 -19.77 -11.31
C LEU A 475 14.31 -20.32 -12.71
N VAL A 476 14.72 -21.56 -12.95
CA VAL A 476 14.49 -22.31 -14.20
C VAL A 476 13.40 -23.36 -14.01
N GLU A 477 13.38 -24.00 -12.85
CA GLU A 477 12.51 -25.15 -12.61
C GLU A 477 12.10 -25.23 -11.14
N TRP A 478 10.86 -25.61 -10.93
CA TRP A 478 10.41 -26.18 -9.67
C TRP A 478 9.96 -27.61 -9.97
N THR A 479 10.60 -28.60 -9.35
CA THR A 479 10.50 -30.01 -9.77
C THR A 479 9.24 -30.70 -9.29
N GLU A 480 8.92 -30.59 -8.00
CA GLU A 480 7.87 -31.38 -7.35
C GLU A 480 7.28 -30.63 -6.14
N ILE A 481 6.00 -30.86 -5.90
CA ILE A 481 5.26 -30.52 -4.69
C ILE A 481 4.74 -31.83 -4.08
N GLU A 482 5.13 -32.13 -2.85
CA GLU A 482 4.67 -33.34 -2.17
C GLU A 482 3.15 -33.34 -1.96
N THR A 483 2.53 -34.52 -2.04
CA THR A 483 1.08 -34.65 -1.84
C THR A 483 0.70 -34.22 -0.42
N GLY A 484 -0.28 -33.31 -0.30
CA GLY A 484 -0.72 -32.76 0.98
C GLY A 484 -0.05 -31.45 1.39
N ALA A 485 0.88 -30.93 0.59
CA ALA A 485 1.38 -29.56 0.68
C ALA A 485 0.31 -28.52 0.31
N PHE A 486 0.43 -27.31 0.84
CA PHE A 486 -0.38 -26.14 0.44
C PHE A 486 -1.92 -26.35 0.46
N PRO A 487 -2.50 -26.87 1.56
CA PRO A 487 -3.93 -27.23 1.59
C PRO A 487 -4.91 -26.05 1.46
N ARG A 488 -4.42 -24.80 1.57
CA ARG A 488 -5.23 -23.58 1.48
C ARG A 488 -4.75 -22.58 0.43
N LEU A 489 -3.77 -22.95 -0.40
CA LEU A 489 -3.18 -22.01 -1.35
C LEU A 489 -4.20 -21.62 -2.42
N ARG A 490 -4.44 -20.31 -2.56
CA ARG A 490 -5.39 -19.71 -3.51
C ARG A 490 -4.69 -18.91 -4.60
N TYR A 491 -3.54 -18.31 -4.29
CA TYR A 491 -2.82 -17.44 -5.21
C TYR A 491 -1.36 -17.84 -5.32
N LEU A 492 -0.91 -18.19 -6.53
CA LEU A 492 0.48 -18.47 -6.84
C LEU A 492 0.95 -17.51 -7.94
N CYS A 493 2.01 -16.75 -7.68
CA CYS A 493 2.54 -15.78 -8.64
C CYS A 493 4.04 -15.88 -8.81
N PHE A 494 4.47 -15.84 -10.08
CA PHE A 494 5.86 -15.76 -10.48
C PHE A 494 6.15 -14.40 -11.12
N HIS A 495 6.89 -13.55 -10.40
CA HIS A 495 7.32 -12.23 -10.87
C HIS A 495 8.78 -12.25 -11.33
N ASN A 496 9.10 -11.59 -12.44
CA ASN A 496 10.44 -11.54 -13.02
C ASN A 496 11.11 -12.92 -13.21
N CYS A 497 10.32 -14.01 -13.27
CA CYS A 497 10.78 -15.38 -13.46
C CYS A 497 10.94 -15.70 -14.95
N GLY A 498 11.71 -14.87 -15.65
CA GLY A 498 11.89 -14.97 -17.10
C GLY A 498 12.49 -16.28 -17.56
N ASN A 499 13.21 -17.01 -16.70
CA ASN A 499 13.87 -18.28 -17.03
C ASN A 499 13.07 -19.53 -16.65
N LEU A 500 11.90 -19.38 -16.02
CA LEU A 500 11.12 -20.51 -15.52
C LEU A 500 10.49 -21.29 -16.68
N ILE A 501 10.93 -22.53 -16.88
CA ILE A 501 10.52 -23.42 -17.97
C ILE A 501 9.68 -24.61 -17.47
N PHE A 502 9.85 -25.00 -16.20
CA PHE A 502 9.23 -26.20 -15.61
C PHE A 502 8.46 -25.84 -14.34
N LEU A 503 7.16 -26.16 -14.31
CA LEU A 503 6.34 -26.16 -13.11
C LEU A 503 6.31 -27.54 -12.46
N PRO A 504 6.13 -27.58 -11.12
CA PRO A 504 6.30 -28.81 -10.37
C PRO A 504 5.20 -29.83 -10.66
N GLU A 505 5.59 -31.10 -10.67
CA GLU A 505 4.60 -32.18 -10.50
C GLU A 505 3.92 -32.05 -9.14
N GLY A 506 2.62 -32.35 -9.09
CA GLY A 506 1.82 -32.17 -7.89
C GLY A 506 1.08 -30.82 -7.82
N LEU A 507 1.40 -29.85 -8.69
CA LEU A 507 0.62 -28.61 -8.81
C LEU A 507 -0.85 -28.90 -9.15
N GLN A 508 -1.09 -29.93 -9.97
CA GLN A 508 -2.42 -30.45 -10.31
C GLN A 508 -3.25 -30.91 -9.10
N ASN A 509 -2.61 -31.17 -7.95
CA ASN A 509 -3.27 -31.65 -6.75
C ASN A 509 -3.73 -30.52 -5.83
N ILE A 510 -3.36 -29.25 -6.10
CA ILE A 510 -3.75 -28.10 -5.30
C ILE A 510 -5.11 -27.58 -5.77
N SER A 511 -6.17 -28.30 -5.44
CA SER A 511 -7.54 -27.97 -5.88
C SER A 511 -8.07 -26.62 -5.37
N THR A 512 -7.42 -26.01 -4.38
CA THR A 512 -7.79 -24.70 -3.83
C THR A 512 -7.25 -23.52 -4.64
N LEU A 513 -6.34 -23.77 -5.59
CA LEU A 513 -5.67 -22.71 -6.35
C LEU A 513 -6.65 -22.00 -7.30
N GLN A 514 -6.84 -20.70 -7.11
CA GLN A 514 -7.80 -19.86 -7.84
C GLN A 514 -7.11 -19.03 -8.92
N ASP A 515 -5.96 -18.46 -8.60
CA ASP A 515 -5.21 -17.55 -9.46
C ASP A 515 -3.76 -18.03 -9.61
N LEU A 516 -3.33 -18.20 -10.87
CA LEU A 516 -1.95 -18.47 -11.26
C LEU A 516 -1.45 -17.34 -12.16
N CYS A 517 -0.38 -16.66 -11.74
CA CYS A 517 0.11 -15.46 -12.40
C CYS A 517 1.56 -15.58 -12.88
N PHE A 518 1.83 -15.10 -14.10
CA PHE A 518 3.18 -15.01 -14.69
C PHE A 518 3.49 -13.61 -15.19
N PHE A 519 4.53 -12.99 -14.63
CA PHE A 519 4.95 -11.62 -14.93
C PHE A 519 6.48 -11.50 -15.02
N PRO A 520 7.16 -12.02 -16.06
CA PRO A 520 6.61 -12.46 -17.34
C PRO A 520 6.52 -13.98 -17.53
N TRP A 521 5.93 -14.41 -18.65
CA TRP A 521 5.79 -15.83 -19.03
C TRP A 521 6.87 -16.26 -20.04
N HIS A 522 7.74 -17.22 -19.68
CA HIS A 522 8.72 -17.78 -20.62
C HIS A 522 8.04 -18.54 -21.79
N PRO A 523 8.51 -18.38 -23.05
CA PRO A 523 7.88 -18.99 -24.23
C PRO A 523 7.79 -20.52 -24.19
N ASP A 524 8.82 -21.21 -23.69
CA ASP A 524 8.80 -22.68 -23.63
C ASP A 524 7.84 -23.20 -22.55
N LEU A 525 7.73 -22.49 -21.42
CA LEU A 525 6.75 -22.81 -20.39
C LEU A 525 5.34 -22.68 -20.98
N LYS A 526 5.09 -21.60 -21.74
CA LYS A 526 3.81 -21.39 -22.45
C LYS A 526 3.50 -22.55 -23.39
N ARG A 527 4.46 -22.97 -24.23
CA ARG A 527 4.25 -24.07 -25.19
C ARG A 527 3.85 -25.37 -24.50
N ARG A 528 4.47 -25.69 -23.36
CA ARG A 528 4.20 -26.93 -22.60
C ARG A 528 2.86 -26.89 -21.88
N LEU A 529 2.56 -25.81 -21.17
CA LEU A 529 1.31 -25.64 -20.45
C LEU A 529 0.08 -25.53 -21.37
N MET A 530 0.28 -25.09 -22.62
CA MET A 530 -0.76 -25.10 -23.66
C MET A 530 -0.79 -26.42 -24.46
N GLY A 531 0.17 -27.31 -24.23
CA GLY A 531 0.31 -28.60 -24.89
C GLY A 531 0.22 -29.76 -23.89
N GLU A 532 1.28 -30.56 -23.82
CA GLU A 532 1.31 -31.81 -23.06
C GLU A 532 1.16 -31.63 -21.53
N GLU A 533 1.54 -30.48 -20.97
CA GLU A 533 1.52 -30.22 -19.53
C GLU A 533 0.29 -29.43 -19.06
N ASN A 534 -0.72 -29.26 -19.93
CA ASN A 534 -1.93 -28.54 -19.56
C ASN A 534 -2.63 -29.14 -18.32
N TYR A 535 -2.47 -30.45 -18.09
CA TYR A 535 -3.03 -31.14 -16.93
C TYR A 535 -2.56 -30.55 -15.58
N LYS A 536 -1.39 -29.89 -15.53
CA LYS A 536 -0.86 -29.24 -14.33
C LYS A 536 -1.70 -28.05 -13.88
N ILE A 537 -2.34 -27.35 -14.82
CA ILE A 537 -3.00 -26.06 -14.56
C ILE A 537 -4.47 -26.01 -14.97
N LYS A 538 -4.99 -27.04 -15.64
CA LYS A 538 -6.38 -27.08 -16.15
C LYS A 538 -7.46 -26.87 -15.10
N HIS A 539 -7.14 -27.09 -13.82
CA HIS A 539 -8.05 -26.92 -12.70
C HIS A 539 -8.11 -25.48 -12.17
N VAL A 540 -7.16 -24.62 -12.58
CA VAL A 540 -7.03 -23.23 -12.11
C VAL A 540 -7.97 -22.33 -12.92
N PRO A 541 -8.95 -21.65 -12.27
CA PRO A 541 -9.92 -20.80 -12.96
C PRO A 541 -9.29 -19.57 -13.65
N ASN A 542 -8.37 -18.88 -12.96
CA ASN A 542 -7.83 -17.61 -13.42
C ASN A 542 -6.33 -17.73 -13.69
N ILE A 543 -5.92 -17.59 -14.95
CA ILE A 543 -4.51 -17.54 -15.33
C ILE A 543 -4.21 -16.16 -15.90
N ARG A 544 -3.46 -15.35 -15.15
CA ARG A 544 -3.08 -13.98 -15.56
C ARG A 544 -1.67 -13.96 -16.12
N LYS A 545 -1.46 -13.17 -17.17
CA LYS A 545 -0.20 -13.12 -17.93
C LYS A 545 0.13 -11.73 -18.41
N ILE A 546 1.41 -11.36 -18.33
CA ILE A 546 1.99 -10.27 -19.11
C ILE A 546 3.02 -10.89 -20.06
N GLU A 547 2.84 -10.67 -21.35
CA GLU A 547 3.82 -11.02 -22.38
C GLU A 547 4.93 -9.95 -22.35
N LEU A 548 6.20 -10.38 -22.36
CA LEU A 548 7.27 -9.45 -22.72
C LEU A 548 7.10 -9.11 -24.21
N PRO A 549 7.27 -7.84 -24.61
CA PRO A 549 7.29 -7.46 -26.02
C PRO A 549 8.40 -8.17 -26.79
#